data_AF-A0A0J8QNT6-F1
#
_entry.id   AF-A0A0J8QNT6-F1
#
_cell.length_a   1.000
_cell.length_b   1.000
_cell.length_c   1.000
_cell.angle_alpha   90.00
_cell.angle_beta   90.00
_cell.angle_gamma   90.00
#
_symmetry.space_group_name_H-M   'P 1'
#
loop_
_entity.id
_entity.type
_entity.pdbx_description
1 polymer ?
#
loop_
_entity_poly.entity_id
_entity_poly.type
_entity_poly.pdbx_seq_one_letter_code
_entity_poly.pdbx_strand_id
1 'polypeptide(L)'
;MQESSFDDELLTMSIEPAGSNPGDTETDSDTDPNYEELPKFNRLGDEQIVNTALIGLLNVLTFSVPGIQAHWSLQRKAFKFGEGDTTLYEARTDGHLFTGAEPLASKIIVEVKRKPRAWIPEVSMQETAQMVAWIFTEPDEHQQFRIGPETVYRRFLISQDRDEIYLIVAEYDSEYIRYLREPSYTSNPPFMKMFLCGPWRVWKQSHIRELGPILLAMTTQLGC
;
A
#
# COMPACT_ATOMS: atom_id res chain seq x y z
N MET A 1 14.79 40.39 -32.66
CA MET A 1 14.22 39.83 -33.90
C MET A 1 14.94 38.53 -34.13
N GLN A 2 14.36 37.41 -33.73
CA GLN A 2 13.26 36.68 -34.39
C GLN A 2 13.92 35.41 -34.94
N GLU A 3 13.78 34.30 -34.19
CA GLU A 3 13.02 33.08 -34.58
C GLU A 3 13.78 32.27 -35.64
N SER A 4 13.66 30.96 -35.79
CA SER A 4 13.10 29.79 -35.11
C SER A 4 13.44 28.63 -36.08
N SER A 5 13.29 27.38 -35.64
CA SER A 5 13.34 26.11 -36.41
C SER A 5 14.32 25.16 -35.76
N PHE A 6 13.88 24.60 -34.62
CA PHE A 6 14.15 23.19 -34.35
C PHE A 6 12.81 22.49 -34.57
N ASP A 7 12.85 21.52 -35.47
CA ASP A 7 11.69 20.91 -36.08
C ASP A 7 10.81 20.13 -35.08
N ASP A 8 9.54 20.24 -35.40
CA ASP A 8 8.33 19.94 -34.65
C ASP A 8 7.93 18.47 -34.86
N GLU A 9 8.72 17.53 -34.34
CA GLU A 9 8.41 16.09 -34.35
C GLU A 9 8.45 15.49 -32.94
N LEU A 10 7.46 15.82 -32.09
CA LEU A 10 7.08 14.96 -30.95
C LEU A 10 5.68 15.23 -30.39
N LEU A 11 4.78 15.80 -31.20
CA LEU A 11 3.43 16.16 -30.80
C LEU A 11 2.36 15.57 -31.73
N THR A 12 2.18 14.25 -31.69
CA THR A 12 0.89 13.62 -32.03
C THR A 12 0.73 12.30 -31.26
N MET A 13 0.38 12.37 -29.97
CA MET A 13 -0.38 11.27 -29.35
C MET A 13 -1.86 11.62 -29.47
N SER A 14 -2.48 11.07 -30.51
CA SER A 14 -3.92 11.13 -30.72
C SER A 14 -4.63 10.39 -29.58
N ILE A 15 -5.36 11.14 -28.75
CA ILE A 15 -6.26 10.59 -27.73
C ILE A 15 -7.57 10.23 -28.45
N GLU A 16 -7.88 8.93 -28.54
CA GLU A 16 -9.23 8.47 -28.91
C GLU A 16 -10.18 8.51 -27.70
N PRO A 17 -11.49 8.76 -27.90
CA PRO A 17 -12.41 9.09 -26.82
C PRO A 17 -12.85 7.86 -26.02
N ALA A 18 -13.19 8.12 -24.75
CA ALA A 18 -13.63 7.17 -23.75
C ALA A 18 -14.79 6.28 -24.22
N GLY A 19 -14.59 4.96 -24.14
CA GLY A 19 -15.63 4.01 -24.53
C GLY A 19 -15.30 2.53 -24.30
N SER A 20 -14.83 2.14 -23.12
CA SER A 20 -15.06 0.78 -22.59
C SER A 20 -14.50 0.63 -21.17
N ASN A 21 -15.34 0.10 -20.28
CA ASN A 21 -15.09 -0.18 -18.86
C ASN A 21 -13.94 -1.18 -18.67
N PRO A 22 -12.86 -0.90 -17.92
CA PRO A 22 -11.86 -1.92 -17.61
C PRO A 22 -12.05 -2.40 -16.16
N GLY A 23 -12.78 -3.50 -16.02
CA GLY A 23 -12.53 -4.44 -14.92
C GLY A 23 -11.17 -5.11 -15.15
N ASP A 24 -10.42 -5.25 -14.06
CA ASP A 24 -9.34 -6.22 -13.86
C ASP A 24 -8.33 -6.36 -15.02
N THR A 25 -7.40 -5.41 -15.13
CA THR A 25 -6.12 -5.67 -15.80
C THR A 25 -5.12 -6.16 -14.76
N GLU A 26 -5.21 -7.44 -14.42
CA GLU A 26 -4.02 -8.17 -13.96
C GLU A 26 -3.02 -8.13 -15.12
N THR A 27 -1.82 -7.60 -14.90
CA THR A 27 -0.71 -7.75 -15.83
C THR A 27 -0.35 -9.22 -15.90
N ASP A 28 -0.94 -9.92 -16.87
CA ASP A 28 -0.66 -11.32 -17.16
C ASP A 28 0.72 -11.42 -17.81
N SER A 29 1.74 -11.69 -16.98
CA SER A 29 3.13 -11.84 -17.40
C SER A 29 3.39 -13.12 -18.21
N ASP A 30 2.35 -13.85 -18.64
CA ASP A 30 2.46 -15.15 -19.32
C ASP A 30 2.84 -15.02 -20.82
N THR A 31 3.26 -13.85 -21.30
CA THR A 31 3.64 -13.62 -22.71
C THR A 31 5.13 -13.38 -22.98
N ASP A 32 6.04 -13.62 -22.03
CA ASP A 32 7.48 -13.56 -22.33
C ASP A 32 7.97 -14.88 -22.97
N PRO A 33 8.32 -14.90 -24.27
CA PRO A 33 8.78 -16.11 -24.97
C PRO A 33 10.16 -16.59 -24.51
N ASN A 34 10.84 -15.88 -23.62
CA ASN A 34 12.17 -16.22 -23.11
C ASN A 34 12.17 -16.73 -21.66
N TYR A 35 10.98 -17.03 -21.11
CA TYR A 35 10.85 -17.57 -19.75
C TYR A 35 11.11 -19.09 -19.72
N GLU A 36 12.24 -19.52 -19.14
CA GLU A 36 12.47 -20.92 -18.78
C GLU A 36 11.90 -21.24 -17.39
N GLU A 37 10.95 -22.18 -17.33
CA GLU A 37 10.32 -22.65 -16.09
C GLU A 37 11.34 -23.31 -15.14
N LEU A 38 11.67 -22.63 -14.04
CA LEU A 38 12.37 -23.23 -12.90
C LEU A 38 11.44 -24.20 -12.13
N PRO A 39 11.99 -25.27 -11.52
CA PRO A 39 11.21 -26.45 -11.11
C PRO A 39 10.18 -26.17 -10.00
N LYS A 40 8.91 -26.32 -10.36
CA LYS A 40 7.72 -26.70 -9.56
C LYS A 40 7.76 -26.43 -8.04
N PHE A 41 7.86 -25.17 -7.65
CA PHE A 41 7.16 -24.65 -6.47
C PHE A 41 6.02 -23.75 -6.97
N ASN A 42 5.17 -24.36 -7.81
CA ASN A 42 4.15 -23.70 -8.62
C ASN A 42 3.32 -22.72 -7.79
N ARG A 43 3.15 -21.52 -8.38
CA ARG A 43 2.21 -20.45 -8.04
C ARG A 43 1.10 -20.95 -7.11
N LEU A 44 0.89 -20.30 -5.96
CA LEU A 44 -0.39 -20.49 -5.25
C LEU A 44 -1.50 -20.12 -6.24
N GLY A 45 -2.42 -21.05 -6.48
CA GLY A 45 -3.39 -20.95 -7.56
C GLY A 45 -4.25 -19.68 -7.46
N ASP A 46 -4.45 -19.21 -6.23
CA ASP A 46 -5.25 -18.03 -5.91
C ASP A 46 -4.58 -17.19 -4.81
N GLU A 47 -4.39 -15.90 -5.09
CA GLU A 47 -3.88 -14.90 -4.16
C GLU A 47 -4.79 -14.74 -2.93
N GLN A 48 -6.09 -15.00 -3.09
CA GLN A 48 -7.07 -14.96 -2.00
C GLN A 48 -6.79 -16.00 -0.92
N ILE A 49 -6.10 -17.11 -1.25
CA ILE A 49 -5.68 -18.09 -0.23
C ILE A 49 -4.64 -17.45 0.70
N VAL A 50 -3.68 -16.72 0.15
CA VAL A 50 -2.65 -16.01 0.92
C VAL A 50 -3.31 -14.93 1.77
N ASN A 51 -4.20 -14.12 1.17
CA ASN A 51 -4.89 -13.04 1.87
C ASN A 51 -5.77 -13.56 3.01
N THR A 52 -6.58 -14.59 2.74
CA THR A 52 -7.45 -15.21 3.76
C THR A 52 -6.64 -15.79 4.92
N ALA A 53 -5.50 -16.43 4.63
CA ALA A 53 -4.61 -16.95 5.66
C ALA A 53 -3.99 -15.84 6.53
N LEU A 54 -3.54 -14.74 5.90
CA LEU A 54 -2.97 -13.59 6.61
C LEU A 54 -4.01 -12.90 7.49
N ILE A 55 -5.16 -12.53 6.94
CA ILE A 55 -6.24 -11.89 7.69
C ILE A 55 -6.76 -12.81 8.79
N GLY A 56 -6.81 -14.14 8.56
CA GLY A 56 -7.14 -15.13 9.57
C GLY A 56 -6.15 -15.09 10.75
N LEU A 57 -4.85 -15.10 10.48
CA LEU A 57 -3.81 -14.97 11.51
C LEU A 57 -3.96 -13.68 12.31
N LEU A 58 -4.14 -12.55 11.63
CA LEU A 58 -4.28 -11.23 12.24
C LEU A 58 -5.53 -11.15 13.14
N ASN A 59 -6.66 -11.71 12.69
CA ASN A 59 -7.87 -11.80 13.50
C ASN A 59 -7.69 -12.70 14.73
N VAL A 60 -7.03 -13.85 14.61
CA VAL A 60 -6.77 -14.74 15.75
C VAL A 60 -5.91 -14.05 16.82
N LEU A 61 -4.87 -13.31 16.41
CA LEU A 61 -4.05 -12.54 17.35
C LEU A 61 -4.87 -11.46 18.05
N THR A 62 -5.76 -10.79 17.32
CA THR A 62 -6.60 -9.70 17.82
C THR A 62 -7.69 -10.19 18.78
N PHE A 63 -8.46 -11.21 18.39
CA PHE A 63 -9.54 -11.77 19.21
C PHE A 63 -9.07 -12.42 20.51
N SER A 64 -7.78 -12.77 20.59
CA SER A 64 -7.19 -13.33 21.80
C SER A 64 -7.05 -12.30 22.93
N VAL A 65 -7.30 -11.01 22.68
CA VAL A 65 -7.12 -9.92 23.67
C VAL A 65 -8.44 -9.17 23.92
N PRO A 66 -8.97 -9.21 25.15
CA PRO A 66 -10.19 -8.48 25.51
C PRO A 66 -10.05 -6.96 25.37
N GLY A 67 -11.11 -6.30 24.88
CA GLY A 67 -11.21 -4.83 24.85
C GLY A 67 -10.64 -4.16 23.59
N ILE A 68 -10.04 -4.92 22.66
CA ILE A 68 -9.63 -4.37 21.36
C ILE A 68 -10.86 -4.11 20.49
N GLN A 69 -10.99 -2.90 19.96
CA GLN A 69 -12.06 -2.49 19.03
C GLN A 69 -11.61 -2.51 17.56
N ALA A 70 -10.40 -3.00 17.31
CA ALA A 70 -9.80 -3.13 16.00
C ALA A 70 -10.30 -4.38 15.28
N HIS A 71 -10.55 -4.27 13.98
CA HIS A 71 -11.04 -5.34 13.12
C HIS A 71 -10.20 -5.45 11.86
N TRP A 72 -9.66 -6.64 11.60
CA TRP A 72 -8.98 -6.95 10.34
C TRP A 72 -9.97 -7.43 9.30
N SER A 73 -9.95 -6.78 8.14
CA SER A 73 -10.89 -7.03 7.05
C SER A 73 -10.19 -7.50 5.78
N LEU A 74 -10.82 -8.44 5.08
CA LEU A 74 -10.53 -8.80 3.69
C LEU A 74 -11.11 -7.77 2.69
N GLN A 75 -11.84 -6.76 3.19
CA GLN A 75 -12.40 -5.73 2.33
C GLN A 75 -11.28 -4.93 1.67
N ARG A 76 -11.22 -5.03 0.34
CA ARG A 76 -10.36 -4.18 -0.48
C ARG A 76 -10.76 -2.72 -0.31
N LYS A 77 -9.77 -1.86 -0.11
CA LYS A 77 -10.00 -0.42 0.02
C LYS A 77 -9.34 0.33 -1.12
N ALA A 78 -10.09 1.22 -1.72
CA ALA A 78 -9.64 2.08 -2.80
C ALA A 78 -9.29 3.46 -2.25
N PHE A 79 -8.07 3.92 -2.54
CA PHE A 79 -7.61 5.27 -2.25
C PHE A 79 -7.36 6.00 -3.57
N LYS A 80 -8.01 7.15 -3.73
CA LYS A 80 -7.92 7.98 -4.94
C LYS A 80 -6.94 9.13 -4.73
N PHE A 81 -5.98 9.25 -5.62
CA PHE A 81 -5.04 10.36 -5.65
C PHE A 81 -5.37 11.26 -6.85
N GLY A 82 -5.35 12.57 -6.65
CA GLY A 82 -5.79 13.49 -7.69
C GLY A 82 -5.69 14.96 -7.33
N GLU A 83 -6.21 15.81 -8.20
CA GLU A 83 -6.27 17.26 -8.02
C GLU A 83 -7.68 17.76 -8.36
N GLY A 84 -8.29 18.49 -7.42
CA GLY A 84 -9.69 18.90 -7.54
C GLY A 84 -10.61 17.70 -7.73
N ASP A 85 -11.43 17.74 -8.78
CA ASP A 85 -12.36 16.65 -9.15
C ASP A 85 -11.70 15.57 -10.03
N THR A 86 -10.43 15.72 -10.41
CA THR A 86 -9.74 14.79 -11.31
C THR A 86 -8.99 13.73 -10.51
N THR A 87 -9.32 12.46 -10.72
CA THR A 87 -8.52 11.33 -10.20
C THR A 87 -7.37 11.05 -11.16
N LEU A 88 -6.14 11.17 -10.67
CA LEU A 88 -4.92 10.85 -11.42
C LEU A 88 -4.61 9.35 -11.35
N TYR A 89 -4.75 8.75 -10.17
CA TYR A 89 -4.66 7.30 -10.02
C TYR A 89 -5.48 6.81 -8.82
N GLU A 90 -5.81 5.51 -8.83
CA GLU A 90 -6.42 4.82 -7.70
C GLU A 90 -5.55 3.64 -7.29
N ALA A 91 -5.22 3.56 -6.00
CA ALA A 91 -4.52 2.42 -5.42
C ALA A 91 -5.49 1.60 -4.57
N ARG A 92 -5.49 0.28 -4.76
CA ARG A 92 -6.35 -0.64 -4.02
C ARG A 92 -5.53 -1.56 -3.14
N THR A 93 -5.98 -1.80 -1.92
CA THR A 93 -5.34 -2.72 -0.97
C THR A 93 -6.11 -4.04 -0.91
N ASP A 94 -5.47 -5.10 -0.42
CA ASP A 94 -6.09 -6.43 -0.24
C ASP A 94 -6.77 -6.62 1.12
N GLY A 95 -6.56 -5.69 2.04
CA GLY A 95 -7.24 -5.63 3.32
C GLY A 95 -6.82 -4.40 4.10
N HIS A 96 -7.37 -4.27 5.31
CA HIS A 96 -6.95 -3.24 6.27
C HIS A 96 -7.42 -3.56 7.68
N LEU A 97 -6.82 -2.87 8.65
CA LEU A 97 -7.31 -2.69 10.01
C LEU A 97 -8.15 -1.43 10.08
N PHE A 98 -9.30 -1.49 10.75
CA PHE A 98 -10.11 -0.33 11.12
C PHE A 98 -10.59 -0.47 12.57
N THR A 99 -11.13 0.60 13.16
CA THR A 99 -11.75 0.55 14.49
C THR A 99 -13.26 0.76 14.40
N GLY A 100 -14.02 0.23 15.36
CA GLY A 100 -15.46 0.47 15.42
C GLY A 100 -15.84 1.96 15.49
N ALA A 101 -14.97 2.81 16.05
CA ALA A 101 -15.17 4.26 16.12
C ALA A 101 -14.97 4.98 14.77
N GLU A 102 -14.07 4.48 13.92
CA GLU A 102 -13.75 5.04 12.61
C GLU A 102 -13.80 3.95 11.53
N PRO A 103 -14.97 3.36 11.24
CA PRO A 103 -15.07 2.17 10.39
C PRO A 103 -14.71 2.43 8.92
N LEU A 104 -14.67 3.69 8.51
CA LEU A 104 -14.27 4.09 7.16
C LEU A 104 -12.78 4.40 7.06
N ALA A 105 -12.08 4.69 8.17
CA ALA A 105 -10.67 5.05 8.17
C ALA A 105 -9.79 3.82 8.40
N SER A 106 -8.72 3.70 7.62
CA SER A 106 -7.76 2.62 7.84
C SER A 106 -6.77 3.02 8.92
N LYS A 107 -6.31 2.04 9.69
CA LYS A 107 -5.23 2.20 10.68
C LYS A 107 -3.95 1.49 10.24
N ILE A 108 -4.10 0.39 9.52
CA ILE A 108 -3.04 -0.39 8.87
C ILE A 108 -3.62 -0.91 7.55
N ILE A 109 -2.84 -0.93 6.48
CA ILE A 109 -3.26 -1.54 5.21
C ILE A 109 -2.53 -2.86 4.96
N VAL A 110 -3.14 -3.73 4.16
CA VAL A 110 -2.60 -5.05 3.83
C VAL A 110 -2.47 -5.19 2.33
N GLU A 111 -1.33 -5.70 1.87
CA GLU A 111 -1.06 -6.03 0.48
C GLU A 111 -0.59 -7.48 0.38
N VAL A 112 -1.06 -8.20 -0.62
CA VAL A 112 -0.72 -9.61 -0.78
C VAL A 112 -0.30 -9.90 -2.21
N LYS A 113 0.69 -10.78 -2.37
CA LYS A 113 1.07 -11.34 -3.66
C LYS A 113 1.13 -12.85 -3.58
N ARG A 114 0.65 -13.54 -4.62
CA ARG A 114 0.82 -15.00 -4.74
C ARG A 114 2.25 -15.45 -5.09
N LYS A 115 3.09 -14.54 -5.59
CA LYS A 115 4.47 -14.82 -6.03
C LYS A 115 5.48 -14.31 -4.99
N PRO A 116 6.69 -14.90 -4.90
CA PRO A 116 7.77 -14.33 -4.09
C PRO A 116 8.14 -12.93 -4.55
N ARG A 117 8.54 -12.05 -3.62
CA ARG A 117 8.92 -10.65 -3.89
C ARG A 117 9.97 -10.51 -4.99
N ALA A 118 10.97 -11.39 -5.01
CA ALA A 118 12.05 -11.36 -6.01
C ALA A 118 11.57 -11.53 -7.46
N TRP A 119 10.33 -11.96 -7.69
CA TRP A 119 9.74 -12.16 -9.01
C TRP A 119 8.75 -11.07 -9.41
N ILE A 120 8.62 -10.02 -8.59
CA ILE A 120 7.67 -8.94 -8.82
C ILE A 120 8.44 -7.61 -8.68
N PRO A 121 9.04 -7.12 -9.78
CA PRO A 121 9.83 -5.89 -9.76
C PRO A 121 9.06 -4.67 -9.23
N GLU A 122 7.74 -4.66 -9.39
CA GLU A 122 6.87 -3.53 -9.14
C GLU A 122 6.27 -3.48 -7.72
N VAL A 123 6.53 -4.47 -6.85
CA VAL A 123 5.93 -4.51 -5.50
C VAL A 123 6.17 -3.22 -4.74
N SER A 124 7.41 -2.73 -4.72
CA SER A 124 7.74 -1.49 -4.02
C SER A 124 7.05 -0.27 -4.63
N MET A 125 6.82 -0.25 -5.94
CA MET A 125 6.06 0.83 -6.59
C MET A 125 4.58 0.79 -6.19
N GLN A 126 3.97 -0.41 -6.14
CA GLN A 126 2.59 -0.59 -5.70
C GLN A 126 2.41 -0.21 -4.23
N GLU A 127 3.27 -0.71 -3.34
CA GLU A 127 3.27 -0.39 -1.91
C GLU A 127 3.43 1.11 -1.66
N THR A 128 4.31 1.76 -2.42
CA THR A 128 4.50 3.22 -2.35
C THR A 128 3.25 3.96 -2.84
N ALA A 129 2.69 3.57 -3.99
CA ALA A 129 1.49 4.21 -4.55
C ALA A 129 0.29 4.11 -3.61
N GLN A 130 0.11 2.95 -2.96
CA GLN A 130 -0.91 2.74 -1.92
C GLN A 130 -0.69 3.65 -0.71
N MET A 131 0.54 3.74 -0.21
CA MET A 131 0.86 4.60 0.93
C MET A 131 0.61 6.08 0.60
N VAL A 132 1.04 6.54 -0.58
CA VAL A 132 0.83 7.93 -1.03
C VAL A 132 -0.66 8.23 -1.20
N ALA A 133 -1.41 7.37 -1.87
CA ALA A 133 -2.85 7.57 -2.06
C ALA A 133 -3.60 7.52 -0.73
N TRP A 134 -3.19 6.67 0.21
CA TRP A 134 -3.77 6.61 1.54
C TRP A 134 -3.49 7.91 2.32
N ILE A 135 -2.25 8.41 2.32
CA ILE A 135 -1.89 9.67 2.99
C ILE A 135 -2.69 10.83 2.43
N PHE A 136 -2.81 10.90 1.11
CA PHE A 136 -3.59 11.92 0.43
C PHE A 136 -5.08 11.88 0.80
N THR A 137 -5.69 10.70 0.83
CA THR A 137 -7.14 10.54 1.06
C THR A 137 -7.54 10.69 2.52
N GLU A 138 -6.72 10.19 3.45
CA GLU A 138 -7.02 10.15 4.88
C GLU A 138 -5.92 10.84 5.68
N PRO A 139 -5.62 12.13 5.49
CA PRO A 139 -4.45 12.77 6.06
C PRO A 139 -4.50 12.82 7.60
N ASP A 140 -3.33 12.77 8.24
CA ASP A 140 -3.19 12.81 9.71
C ASP A 140 -3.43 14.21 10.31
N GLU A 141 -3.91 15.15 9.51
CA GLU A 141 -4.17 16.55 9.88
C GLU A 141 -5.13 16.68 11.08
N HIS A 142 -6.02 15.73 11.31
CA HIS A 142 -6.91 15.75 12.49
C HIS A 142 -6.20 15.40 13.82
N GLN A 143 -4.93 14.99 13.79
CA GLN A 143 -4.10 14.77 14.98
C GLN A 143 -3.27 16.02 15.38
N GLN A 144 -3.38 17.12 14.63
CA GLN A 144 -2.65 18.38 14.83
C GLN A 144 -2.84 19.02 16.21
N PHE A 145 -3.93 18.73 16.92
CA PHE A 145 -4.16 19.25 18.27
C PHE A 145 -3.19 18.69 19.32
N ARG A 146 -2.35 17.69 18.99
CA ARG A 146 -1.46 17.03 19.96
C ARG A 146 0.03 17.28 19.79
N ILE A 147 0.54 17.78 18.66
CA ILE A 147 1.99 17.75 18.42
C ILE A 147 2.44 18.95 17.55
N GLY A 148 3.59 19.53 17.88
CA GLY A 148 4.14 20.76 17.29
C GLY A 148 4.73 20.61 15.86
N PRO A 149 5.43 21.63 15.36
CA PRO A 149 5.88 21.73 13.97
C PRO A 149 6.90 20.65 13.50
N GLU A 150 7.37 19.77 14.38
CA GLU A 150 8.30 18.67 14.07
C GLU A 150 7.65 17.28 14.16
N THR A 151 6.33 17.19 13.97
CA THR A 151 5.62 15.92 14.10
C THR A 151 5.96 14.98 12.96
N VAL A 152 6.52 13.82 13.30
CA VAL A 152 6.70 12.70 12.38
C VAL A 152 5.49 11.78 12.50
N TYR A 153 4.75 11.63 11.40
CA TYR A 153 3.65 10.69 11.24
C TYR A 153 4.16 9.31 10.83
N ARG A 154 3.39 8.28 11.18
CA ARG A 154 3.70 6.89 10.84
C ARG A 154 2.49 6.16 10.31
N ARG A 155 2.66 5.48 9.17
CA ARG A 155 1.70 4.51 8.64
C ARG A 155 2.32 3.17 8.43
N PHE A 156 1.49 2.14 8.57
CA PHE A 156 1.91 0.76 8.52
C PHE A 156 1.23 0.03 7.38
N LEU A 157 2.01 -0.76 6.65
CA LEU A 157 1.56 -1.68 5.62
C LEU A 157 2.12 -3.07 5.95
N ILE A 158 1.24 -4.07 6.02
CA ILE A 158 1.63 -5.48 6.14
C ILE A 158 1.59 -6.08 4.74
N SER A 159 2.75 -6.49 4.24
CA SER A 159 2.87 -7.08 2.90
C SER A 159 3.16 -8.55 3.04
N GLN A 160 2.43 -9.42 2.32
CA GLN A 160 2.79 -10.84 2.25
C GLN A 160 3.00 -11.26 0.80
N ASP A 161 4.26 -11.57 0.50
CA ASP A 161 4.66 -12.10 -0.80
C ASP A 161 4.82 -13.61 -0.67
N ARG A 162 3.79 -14.33 -1.11
CA ARG A 162 3.62 -15.78 -1.00
C ARG A 162 3.66 -16.23 0.46
N ASP A 163 4.85 -16.51 0.97
CA ASP A 163 5.11 -17.13 2.26
C ASP A 163 6.03 -16.29 3.15
N GLU A 164 6.40 -15.10 2.66
CA GLU A 164 7.21 -14.13 3.37
C GLU A 164 6.34 -12.91 3.71
N ILE A 165 6.21 -12.65 5.01
CA ILE A 165 5.57 -11.45 5.53
C ILE A 165 6.64 -10.37 5.74
N TYR A 166 6.30 -9.15 5.37
CA TYR A 166 7.06 -7.94 5.57
C TYR A 166 6.20 -6.90 6.30
N LEU A 167 6.85 -6.13 7.16
CA LEU A 167 6.24 -4.96 7.81
C LEU A 167 6.89 -3.72 7.23
N ILE A 168 6.06 -2.82 6.71
CA ILE A 168 6.50 -1.58 6.11
C ILE A 168 6.02 -0.41 6.96
N VAL A 169 6.94 0.47 7.35
CA VAL A 169 6.66 1.69 8.10
C VAL A 169 6.98 2.88 7.21
N ALA A 170 5.97 3.69 6.89
CA ALA A 170 6.16 4.98 6.24
C ALA A 170 6.25 6.09 7.27
N GLU A 171 7.34 6.87 7.22
CA GLU A 171 7.54 8.10 7.98
C GLU A 171 7.47 9.31 7.06
N TYR A 172 6.71 10.32 7.46
CA TYR A 172 6.51 11.58 6.76
C TYR A 172 6.07 12.66 7.76
N ASP A 173 6.04 13.91 7.32
CA ASP A 173 5.69 15.06 8.15
C ASP A 173 4.53 15.86 7.53
N SER A 174 4.18 16.97 8.16
CA SER A 174 3.12 17.86 7.67
C SER A 174 3.47 18.51 6.34
N GLU A 175 4.76 18.76 6.07
CA GLU A 175 5.18 19.33 4.79
C GLU A 175 4.94 18.34 3.65
N TYR A 176 5.14 17.03 3.89
CA TYR A 176 4.79 16.01 2.90
C TYR A 176 3.30 15.97 2.58
N ILE A 177 2.44 16.09 3.58
CA ILE A 177 0.98 16.13 3.36
C ILE A 177 0.62 17.37 2.52
N ARG A 178 1.20 18.54 2.84
CA ARG A 178 1.00 19.78 2.08
C ARG A 178 1.50 19.65 0.64
N TYR A 179 2.67 19.06 0.43
CA TYR A 179 3.19 18.77 -0.90
C TYR A 179 2.22 17.92 -1.73
N LEU A 180 1.58 16.91 -1.13
CA LEU A 180 0.61 16.07 -1.84
C LEU A 180 -0.72 16.77 -2.14
N ARG A 181 -1.16 17.72 -1.31
CA ARG A 181 -2.53 18.26 -1.34
C ARG A 181 -2.64 19.72 -1.82
N GLU A 182 -1.57 20.50 -1.76
CA GLU A 182 -1.55 21.90 -2.17
C GLU A 182 -0.93 22.05 -3.57
N PRO A 183 -1.71 22.36 -4.63
CA PRO A 183 -1.16 22.58 -5.98
C PRO A 183 -0.12 23.71 -6.04
N SER A 184 -0.20 24.65 -5.10
CA SER A 184 0.70 25.80 -4.97
C SER A 184 1.98 25.51 -4.18
N TYR A 185 2.25 24.27 -3.77
CA TYR A 185 3.47 23.93 -3.04
C TYR A 185 4.71 24.17 -3.92
N THR A 186 5.58 25.09 -3.50
CA THR A 186 6.72 25.57 -4.32
C THR A 186 8.08 25.35 -3.66
N SER A 187 8.12 24.80 -2.46
CA SER A 187 9.35 24.45 -1.76
C SER A 187 10.00 23.19 -2.37
N ASN A 188 11.24 22.89 -1.96
CA ASN A 188 11.86 21.61 -2.26
C ASN A 188 10.95 20.46 -1.78
N PRO A 189 10.62 19.48 -2.64
CA PRO A 189 9.71 18.40 -2.27
C PRO A 189 10.21 17.65 -1.04
N PRO A 190 9.45 17.60 0.06
CA PRO A 190 9.70 16.66 1.15
C PRO A 190 9.49 15.24 0.64
N PHE A 191 10.14 14.27 1.28
CA PHE A 191 10.03 12.85 0.91
C PHE A 191 9.56 12.01 2.09
N MET A 192 8.58 11.13 1.81
CA MET A 192 8.28 10.00 2.67
C MET A 192 9.43 8.99 2.66
N LYS A 193 9.75 8.43 3.82
CA LYS A 193 10.71 7.32 3.96
C LYS A 193 9.96 6.05 4.32
N MET A 194 10.20 4.97 3.59
CA MET A 194 9.60 3.66 3.86
C MET A 194 10.67 2.69 4.37
N PHE A 195 10.46 2.15 5.56
CA PHE A 195 11.31 1.15 6.19
C PHE A 195 10.70 -0.23 6.00
N LEU A 196 11.44 -1.14 5.37
CA LEU A 196 11.04 -2.53 5.16
C LEU A 196 11.69 -3.43 6.21
N CYS A 197 10.88 -4.13 6.99
CA CYS A 197 11.31 -5.13 7.96
C CYS A 197 10.86 -6.52 7.53
N GLY A 198 11.71 -7.54 7.75
CA GLY A 198 11.46 -8.93 7.36
C GLY A 198 12.63 -9.53 6.58
N PRO A 199 12.43 -10.69 5.90
CA PRO A 199 11.18 -11.44 5.81
C PRO A 199 10.90 -12.38 7.00
N TRP A 200 9.64 -12.46 7.41
CA TRP A 200 9.13 -13.51 8.29
C TRP A 200 8.49 -14.64 7.49
N ARG A 201 9.02 -15.86 7.60
CA ARG A 201 8.51 -17.02 6.85
C ARG A 201 7.40 -17.71 7.61
N VAL A 202 6.24 -17.86 6.98
CA VAL A 202 5.02 -18.36 7.66
C VAL A 202 5.12 -19.81 8.15
N TRP A 203 5.94 -20.64 7.50
CA TRP A 203 6.18 -22.03 7.94
C TRP A 203 7.25 -22.15 9.03
N LYS A 204 8.00 -21.09 9.34
CA LYS A 204 9.09 -21.16 10.32
C LYS A 204 8.58 -20.73 11.68
N GLN A 205 8.45 -21.70 12.60
CA GLN A 205 7.92 -21.48 13.94
C GLN A 205 8.60 -20.32 14.68
N SER A 206 9.93 -20.19 14.56
CA SER A 206 10.65 -19.09 15.22
C SER A 206 10.28 -17.72 14.66
N HIS A 207 9.99 -17.60 13.36
CA HIS A 207 9.58 -16.34 12.73
C HIS A 207 8.17 -15.96 13.18
N ILE A 208 7.22 -16.90 13.24
CA ILE A 208 5.87 -16.63 13.75
C ILE A 208 5.88 -16.27 15.24
N ARG A 209 6.74 -16.93 16.04
CA ARG A 209 6.90 -16.60 17.46
C ARG A 209 7.42 -15.18 17.69
N GLU A 210 8.28 -14.69 16.80
CA GLU A 210 8.81 -13.33 16.83
C GLU A 210 7.79 -12.31 16.29
N LEU A 211 7.17 -12.61 15.15
CA LEU A 211 6.25 -11.71 14.45
C LEU A 211 4.92 -11.52 15.19
N GLY A 212 4.38 -12.57 15.81
CA GLY A 212 3.07 -12.53 16.47
C GLY A 212 2.93 -11.40 17.50
N PRO A 213 3.85 -11.25 18.46
CA PRO A 213 3.86 -10.14 19.41
C PRO A 213 3.95 -8.75 18.75
N ILE A 214 4.70 -8.62 17.64
CA ILE A 214 4.83 -7.35 16.90
C ILE A 214 3.48 -6.97 16.27
N LEU A 215 2.86 -7.92 15.55
CA LEU A 215 1.53 -7.72 14.94
C LEU A 215 0.46 -7.37 15.97
N LEU A 216 0.49 -8.04 17.12
CA LEU A 216 -0.42 -7.76 18.23
C LEU A 216 -0.20 -6.36 18.78
N ALA A 217 1.06 -5.95 19.01
CA ALA A 217 1.39 -4.61 19.50
C ALA A 217 0.97 -3.50 18.52
N MET A 218 1.16 -3.71 17.21
CA MET A 218 0.68 -2.79 16.18
C MET A 218 -0.84 -2.64 16.23
N THR A 219 -1.55 -3.78 16.37
CA THR A 219 -3.01 -3.79 16.42
C THR A 219 -3.53 -3.08 17.67
N THR A 220 -2.92 -3.30 18.85
CA THR A 220 -3.38 -2.65 20.09
C THR A 220 -3.05 -1.17 20.13
N GLN A 221 -1.89 -0.75 19.61
CA GLN A 221 -1.49 0.65 19.61
C GLN A 221 -2.37 1.52 18.70
N LEU A 222 -2.85 0.95 17.59
CA LEU A 222 -3.61 1.67 16.57
C LEU A 222 -5.11 1.36 16.59
N GLY A 223 -5.51 0.39 17.40
CA GLY A 223 -6.84 -0.21 17.43
C GLY A 223 -7.66 0.08 18.70
N CYS A 224 -7.18 0.97 19.56
CA CYS A 224 -7.81 1.42 20.80
C CYS A 224 -8.31 2.87 20.69
#